data_AF-A0A4Q3AAL0-F1
#
_entry.id   AF-A0A4Q3AAL0-F1
#
_cell.length_a   1.000
_cell.length_b   1.000
_cell.length_c   1.000
_cell.angle_alpha   90.00
_cell.angle_beta   90.00
_cell.angle_gamma   90.00
#
_symmetry.space_group_name_H-M   'P 1'
#
loop_
_entity.id
_entity.type
_entity.pdbx_description
1 polymer ?
#
loop_
_entity_poly.entity_id
_entity_poly.type
_entity_poly.pdbx_seq_one_letter_code
_entity_poly.pdbx_strand_id
1 'polypeptide(L)'
;MIDDFLAHFQAGRLHDWRKKHFNPVFPEDIPPGEMLTDVLLPAYLDLTLAMLECDQCGRLWIQKAVGKNEYAPYAFDGTDQRSKILGLNESPDFKATLGLGERQVGTSE
;
A
#
# COMPACT_ATOMS: atom_id res chain seq x y z
N MET A 1 11.82 -11.95 -3.63
CA MET A 1 10.42 -11.90 -3.15
C MET A 1 9.45 -11.89 -4.32
N ILE A 2 9.50 -10.90 -5.21
CA ILE A 2 8.69 -10.86 -6.43
C ILE A 2 9.02 -12.04 -7.37
N ASP A 3 10.30 -12.32 -7.61
CA ASP A 3 10.70 -13.46 -8.46
C ASP A 3 10.25 -14.81 -7.88
N ASP A 4 10.29 -14.95 -6.56
CA ASP A 4 9.83 -16.14 -5.83
C ASP A 4 8.31 -16.31 -5.98
N PHE A 5 7.55 -15.22 -5.86
CA PHE A 5 6.11 -15.20 -6.12
C PHE A 5 5.79 -15.62 -7.55
N LEU A 6 6.47 -15.03 -8.55
CA LEU A 6 6.24 -15.32 -9.96
C LEU A 6 6.55 -16.79 -10.29
N ALA A 7 7.63 -17.35 -9.74
CA ALA A 7 7.99 -18.75 -9.92
C ALA A 7 6.90 -19.69 -9.36
N HIS A 8 6.35 -19.39 -8.18
CA HIS A 8 5.27 -20.18 -7.59
C HIS A 8 3.94 -20.01 -8.35
N PHE A 9 3.63 -18.81 -8.81
CA PHE A 9 2.45 -18.52 -9.61
C PHE A 9 2.46 -19.29 -10.93
N GLN A 10 3.56 -19.21 -11.68
CA GLN A 10 3.73 -19.94 -12.95
C GLN A 10 3.70 -21.46 -12.79
N ALA A 11 4.16 -21.97 -11.64
CA ALA A 11 4.15 -23.40 -11.33
C ALA A 11 2.82 -23.90 -10.74
N GLY A 12 1.80 -23.04 -10.58
CA GLY A 12 0.53 -23.41 -9.93
C GLY A 12 0.65 -23.72 -8.43
N ARG A 13 1.73 -23.26 -7.79
CA ARG A 13 2.06 -23.51 -6.37
C ARG A 13 1.93 -22.25 -5.49
N LEU A 14 1.01 -21.36 -5.84
CA LEU A 14 0.84 -20.09 -5.11
C LEU A 14 0.48 -20.29 -3.63
N HIS A 15 -0.25 -21.36 -3.33
CA HIS A 15 -0.60 -21.73 -1.97
C HIS A 15 0.63 -22.01 -1.08
N ASP A 16 1.69 -22.61 -1.62
CA ASP A 16 2.92 -22.89 -0.85
C ASP A 16 3.68 -21.61 -0.55
N TRP A 17 3.71 -20.69 -1.53
CA TRP A 17 4.24 -19.35 -1.34
C TRP A 17 3.48 -18.59 -0.25
N ARG A 18 2.14 -18.66 -0.26
CA ARG A 18 1.30 -18.06 0.79
C ARG A 18 1.70 -18.54 2.18
N LYS A 19 1.78 -19.86 2.38
CA LYS A 19 2.14 -20.47 3.68
C LYS A 19 3.52 -20.06 4.19
N LYS A 20 4.44 -19.75 3.27
CA LYS A 20 5.79 -19.28 3.60
C LYS A 20 5.81 -17.82 4.05
N HIS A 21 4.93 -16.98 3.50
CA HIS A 21 4.97 -15.53 3.68
C HIS A 21 3.89 -14.97 4.61
N PHE A 22 2.81 -15.71 4.84
CA PHE A 22 1.69 -15.28 5.67
C PHE A 22 1.43 -16.21 6.84
N ASN A 23 0.76 -15.67 7.86
CA ASN A 23 0.29 -16.47 8.98
C ASN A 23 -0.84 -17.44 8.54
N PRO A 24 -1.12 -18.50 9.32
CA PRO A 24 -2.17 -19.46 8.99
C PRO A 24 -3.60 -18.89 8.99
N VAL A 25 -3.82 -17.69 9.54
CA VAL A 25 -5.14 -17.03 9.56
C VAL A 25 -5.36 -16.11 8.36
N PHE A 26 -4.37 -15.98 7.48
CA PHE A 26 -4.50 -15.20 6.25
C PHE A 26 -5.50 -15.89 5.30
N PRO A 27 -6.43 -15.14 4.67
CA PRO A 27 -7.50 -15.75 3.89
C PRO A 27 -6.97 -16.57 2.70
N GLU A 28 -7.76 -17.56 2.28
CA GLU A 28 -7.37 -18.49 1.19
C GLU A 28 -7.84 -18.04 -0.19
N ASP A 29 -8.86 -17.18 -0.23
CA ASP A 29 -9.61 -16.74 -1.41
C ASP A 29 -9.20 -15.33 -1.89
N ILE A 30 -7.95 -14.95 -1.64
CA ILE A 30 -7.41 -13.65 -2.04
C ILE A 30 -6.78 -13.75 -3.43
N PRO A 31 -7.07 -12.81 -4.35
CA PRO A 31 -6.41 -12.75 -5.64
C PRO A 31 -4.88 -12.60 -5.51
N PRO A 32 -4.09 -13.21 -6.41
CA PRO A 32 -2.62 -13.17 -6.33
C PRO A 32 -2.05 -11.74 -6.23
N GLY A 33 -2.65 -10.77 -6.93
CA GLY A 33 -2.22 -9.37 -6.92
C GLY A 33 -2.44 -8.68 -5.57
N GLU A 34 -3.50 -9.04 -4.84
CA GLU A 34 -3.76 -8.52 -3.49
C GLU A 34 -2.76 -9.12 -2.49
N MET A 35 -2.46 -10.41 -2.59
CA MET A 35 -1.42 -11.03 -1.77
C MET A 35 -0.05 -10.36 -1.97
N LEU A 36 0.31 -10.06 -3.23
CA LEU A 36 1.55 -9.37 -3.53
C LEU A 36 1.56 -7.95 -2.94
N THR A 37 0.42 -7.26 -2.99
CA THR A 37 0.26 -5.92 -2.42
C THR A 37 0.49 -5.94 -0.90
N ASP A 38 -0.11 -6.90 -0.18
CA ASP A 38 0.05 -7.01 1.26
C ASP A 38 1.49 -7.28 1.69
N VAL A 39 2.26 -8.03 0.90
CA VAL A 39 3.68 -8.28 1.17
C VAL A 39 4.54 -7.04 0.85
N LEU A 40 4.18 -6.25 -0.17
CA LEU A 40 4.93 -5.07 -0.56
C LEU A 40 4.61 -3.84 0.30
N LEU A 41 3.40 -3.78 0.87
CA LEU A 41 2.92 -2.62 1.62
C LEU A 41 3.85 -2.23 2.78
N PRO A 42 4.36 -3.15 3.64
CA PRO A 42 5.31 -2.78 4.68
C PRO A 42 6.58 -2.12 4.14
N ALA A 43 7.14 -2.65 3.05
CA ALA A 43 8.33 -2.07 2.41
C ALA A 43 8.05 -0.68 1.82
N TYR A 44 6.81 -0.45 1.36
CA TYR A 44 6.39 0.89 0.93
C TYR A 44 6.22 1.84 2.12
N LEU A 45 5.63 1.39 3.22
CA LEU A 45 5.45 2.17 4.43
C LEU A 45 6.80 2.59 5.04
N ASP A 46 7.82 1.75 4.97
CA ASP A 46 9.19 2.09 5.36
C ASP A 46 9.79 3.25 4.55
N LEU A 47 9.23 3.56 3.38
CA LEU A 47 9.61 4.69 2.53
C LEU A 47 8.72 5.93 2.74
N THR A 48 7.76 5.86 3.67
CA THR A 48 6.90 7.00 4.03
C THR A 48 7.44 7.73 5.25
N LEU A 49 7.08 9.00 5.38
CA LEU A 49 7.45 9.80 6.54
C LEU A 49 6.58 9.39 7.73
N ALA A 50 7.22 9.07 8.85
CA ALA A 50 6.50 8.78 10.08
C ALA A 50 5.69 10.01 10.55
N MET A 51 4.48 9.75 11.06
CA MET A 51 3.64 10.74 11.73
C MET A 51 3.46 10.34 13.18
N LEU A 52 3.68 11.29 14.10
CA LEU A 52 3.56 11.09 15.54
C LEU A 52 2.55 12.08 16.11
N GLU A 53 1.80 11.65 17.12
CA GLU A 53 0.94 12.51 17.92
C GLU A 53 1.54 12.66 19.32
N CYS A 54 1.52 13.88 19.87
CA CYS A 54 1.95 14.11 21.25
C CYS A 54 0.85 13.71 22.24
N ASP A 55 1.13 12.74 23.12
CA ASP A 55 0.17 12.24 24.13
C ASP A 55 -0.36 13.30 25.10
N GLN A 56 0.32 14.45 25.23
CA GLN A 56 -0.07 15.52 26.17
C GLN A 56 -0.96 16.59 25.53
N CYS A 57 -0.75 16.90 24.23
CA CYS A 57 -1.40 18.04 23.59
C CYS A 57 -2.01 17.73 22.22
N GLY A 58 -1.93 16.49 21.75
CA GLY A 58 -2.49 16.06 20.46
C GLY A 58 -1.79 16.65 19.23
N ARG A 59 -0.65 17.34 19.41
CA ARG A 59 0.05 17.96 18.28
C ARG A 59 0.69 16.90 17.39
N LEU A 60 0.44 17.01 16.09
CA LEU A 60 1.03 16.15 15.07
C LEU A 60 2.44 16.61 14.70
N TRP A 61 3.32 15.63 14.49
CA TRP A 61 4.70 15.80 14.05
C TRP A 61 4.96 14.91 12.86
N ILE A 62 5.52 15.48 11.79
CA ILE A 62 5.85 14.75 10.56
C ILE A 62 7.36 14.65 10.46
N GLN A 63 7.86 13.44 10.19
CA GLN A 63 9.28 13.19 10.00
C GLN A 63 9.80 13.99 8.79
N LYS A 64 10.99 14.57 8.89
CA LYS A 64 11.57 15.38 7.80
C LYS A 64 12.18 14.54 6.67
N ALA A 65 12.70 13.37 7.00
CA ALA A 65 13.31 12.44 6.06
C ALA A 65 13.18 11.00 6.56
N VAL A 66 12.95 10.07 5.64
CA VAL A 66 12.83 8.64 5.91
C VAL A 66 14.04 8.13 6.69
N GLY A 67 13.80 7.38 7.76
CA GLY A 67 14.84 6.78 8.59
C GLY A 67 15.65 7.77 9.46
N LYS A 68 15.28 9.05 9.53
CA LYS A 68 15.94 10.06 10.36
C LYS A 68 15.10 10.42 11.58
N ASN A 69 15.73 10.59 12.74
CA ASN A 69 15.04 10.99 13.97
C ASN A 69 14.87 12.53 14.05
N GLU A 70 14.25 13.11 13.02
CA GLU A 70 14.06 14.56 12.89
C GLU A 70 12.63 14.84 12.44
N TYR A 71 11.95 15.75 13.14
CA TYR A 71 10.52 16.01 12.94
C TYR A 71 10.24 17.51 12.82
N ALA A 72 9.20 17.85 12.07
CA ALA A 72 8.63 19.19 11.99
C ALA A 72 7.21 19.15 12.58
N PRO A 73 6.80 20.17 13.36
CA PRO A 73 5.44 20.25 13.82
C PRO A 73 4.54 20.49 12.62
N TYR A 74 3.48 19.70 12.52
CA TYR A 74 2.42 19.98 11.57
C TYR A 74 1.51 21.06 12.18
N ALA A 75 1.43 22.19 11.50
CA ALA A 75 0.55 23.29 11.84
C ALA A 75 -0.28 23.63 10.61
N PHE A 76 -1.55 23.22 10.60
CA PHE A 76 -2.46 23.60 9.54
C PHE A 76 -2.82 25.07 9.68
N ASP A 77 -2.32 25.91 8.77
CA ASP A 77 -2.59 27.35 8.73
C ASP A 77 -3.76 27.73 7.82
N GLY A 78 -4.47 26.74 7.26
CA GLY A 78 -5.62 26.94 6.38
C GLY A 78 -5.26 27.41 4.96
N THR A 79 -3.99 27.66 4.66
CA THR A 79 -3.53 28.06 3.31
C THR A 79 -2.97 26.91 2.48
N ASP A 80 -2.86 25.75 3.12
CA ASP A 80 -2.20 24.54 2.63
C ASP A 80 -3.00 23.90 1.47
N GLN A 81 -2.68 24.25 0.23
CA GLN A 81 -3.24 23.61 -0.98
C GLN A 81 -2.55 22.25 -1.21
N ARG A 82 -2.96 21.23 -0.46
CA ARG A 82 -2.38 19.89 -0.57
C ARG A 82 -2.71 19.25 -1.92
N SER A 83 -1.68 18.96 -2.72
CA SER A 83 -1.80 18.29 -4.02
C SER A 83 -1.32 16.84 -4.00
N LYS A 84 -0.78 16.34 -2.89
CA LYS A 84 -0.13 15.03 -2.86
C LYS A 84 -0.72 14.11 -1.79
N ILE A 85 -1.58 13.22 -2.23
CA ILE A 85 -2.00 12.04 -1.47
C ILE A 85 -0.76 11.11 -1.37
N LEU A 86 -0.27 10.89 -0.16
CA LEU A 86 0.74 9.87 0.14
C LEU A 86 0.01 8.59 0.58
N GLY A 87 -0.38 7.75 -0.37
CA GLY A 87 -1.04 6.47 -0.10
C GLY A 87 -2.41 6.35 -0.77
N LEU A 88 -2.53 5.34 -1.64
CA LEU A 88 -3.55 5.10 -2.68
C LEU A 88 -3.42 6.04 -3.89
N ASN A 89 -2.54 5.62 -4.81
CA ASN A 89 -2.46 6.19 -6.15
C ASN A 89 -3.68 5.71 -6.96
N GLU A 90 -4.83 6.36 -6.79
CA GLU A 90 -5.98 6.21 -7.69
C GLU A 90 -5.76 6.98 -9.01
N SER A 91 -4.51 7.08 -9.47
CA SER A 91 -4.22 7.65 -10.79
C SER A 91 -4.84 6.75 -11.88
N PRO A 92 -5.64 7.30 -12.81
CA PRO A 92 -6.18 6.56 -13.95
C PRO A 92 -5.08 5.83 -14.75
N ASP A 93 -3.88 6.41 -14.81
CA ASP A 93 -2.73 5.87 -15.53
C ASP A 93 -2.18 4.59 -14.87
N PHE A 94 -2.34 4.44 -13.55
CA PHE A 94 -1.93 3.24 -12.83
C PHE A 94 -2.89 2.07 -13.09
N LYS A 95 -4.21 2.33 -13.19
CA LYS A 95 -5.21 1.32 -13.60
C LYS A 95 -4.96 0.82 -15.03
N ALA A 96 -4.58 1.71 -15.93
CA ALA A 96 -4.23 1.36 -17.31
C ALA A 96 -2.96 0.48 -17.38
N THR A 97 -1.97 0.75 -16.53
CA THR A 97 -0.70 -0.02 -16.48
C THR A 97 -0.90 -1.44 -15.94
N LEU A 98 -1.89 -1.65 -15.07
CA LEU A 98 -2.20 -2.97 -14.49
C LEU A 98 -3.22 -3.78 -15.31
N GLY A 99 -3.73 -3.27 -16.43
CA GLY A 99 -4.70 -3.98 -17.28
C GLY A 99 -6.01 -4.32 -16.55
N LEU A 100 -6.34 -3.61 -15.47
CA LEU A 100 -7.60 -3.76 -14.75
C LEU A 100 -8.67 -2.95 -15.50
N GLY A 101 -9.08 -3.47 -16.66
CA GLY A 101 -10.18 -2.94 -17.44
C GLY A 101 -11.49 -3.02 -16.66
N GLU A 102 -12.24 -1.93 -16.67
CA GLU A 102 -13.60 -1.87 -16.15
C GLU A 102 -14.42 -2.98 -16.81
N ARG A 103 -14.87 -3.96 -16.02
CA ARG A 103 -15.97 -4.84 -16.46
C ARG A 103 -17.18 -3.94 -16.68
N GLN A 104 -17.52 -3.70 -17.93
CA GLN A 104 -18.83 -3.19 -18.31
C GLN A 104 -19.89 -4.12 -17.68
N VAL A 105 -20.60 -3.60 -16.68
CA VAL A 105 -21.84 -4.21 -16.22
C VAL A 105 -22.84 -3.93 -17.33
N GLY A 106 -23.04 -4.93 -18.19
CA GLY A 106 -24.09 -4.90 -19.19
C GLY A 106 -25.45 -4.77 -18.49
N THR A 107 -26.07 -3.62 -18.62
CA THR A 107 -27.52 -3.48 -18.47
C THR A 107 -28.17 -4.13 -19.68
N SER A 108 -28.65 -5.35 -19.51
CA SER A 108 -29.63 -5.94 -20.42
C SER A 108 -30.97 -5.25 -20.16
N GLU A 109 -31.47 -4.52 -21.16
CA GLU A 109 -32.91 -4.27 -21.34
C GLU A 109 -33.52 -5.40 -22.17
#